data_AF-A0A9E1SLK9-F1
#
_entry.id   AF-A0A9E1SLK9-F1
#
_cell.length_a   1.000
_cell.length_b   1.000
_cell.length_c   1.000
_cell.angle_alpha   90.00
_cell.angle_beta   90.00
_cell.angle_gamma   90.00
#
_symmetry.space_group_name_H-M   'P 1'
#
loop_
_entity.id
_entity.type
_entity.pdbx_description
1 polymer ?
#
loop_
_entity_poly.entity_id
_entity_poly.type
_entity_poly.pdbx_seq_one_letter_code
_entity_poly.pdbx_strand_id
1 'polypeptide(L)'
;MSIFLFASLVLSGLISPVYSQDDDEDPDMALLPIGEGREEVFYLCSACHSIKTVVQQRLSRDTWDYTLDYMVAEQGMPELEEEERAQILDYLATYVSPEN
;
A
#
# COMPACT_ATOMS: atom_id res chain seq x y z
N MET A 1 -11.00 30.13 -64.16
CA MET A 1 -11.79 30.05 -62.92
C MET A 1 -10.86 29.50 -61.84
N SER A 2 -10.15 30.38 -61.14
CA SER A 2 -9.14 30.01 -60.14
C SER A 2 -9.83 29.54 -58.87
N ILE A 3 -9.62 28.28 -58.49
CA ILE A 3 -10.15 27.71 -57.24
C ILE A 3 -9.06 27.90 -56.18
N PHE A 4 -9.35 28.77 -55.21
CA PHE A 4 -8.55 29.00 -54.02
C PHE A 4 -8.63 27.76 -53.12
N LEU A 5 -7.50 27.07 -52.94
CA LEU A 5 -7.35 26.03 -51.91
C LEU A 5 -6.92 26.69 -50.59
N PHE A 6 -7.90 27.06 -49.76
CA PHE A 6 -7.66 27.34 -48.34
C PHE A 6 -7.71 26.02 -47.58
N ALA A 7 -6.56 25.38 -47.40
CA ALA A 7 -6.41 24.27 -46.45
C ALA A 7 -5.97 24.84 -45.09
N SER A 8 -6.91 25.44 -44.36
CA SER A 8 -6.72 25.73 -42.93
C SER A 8 -7.06 24.48 -42.14
N LEU A 9 -6.07 23.61 -41.94
CA LEU A 9 -6.15 22.52 -41.00
C LEU A 9 -6.03 23.10 -39.58
N VAL A 10 -7.17 23.32 -38.93
CA VAL A 10 -7.18 23.65 -37.50
C VAL A 10 -6.85 22.38 -36.74
N LEU A 11 -5.60 22.27 -36.28
CA LEU A 11 -5.14 21.22 -35.39
C LEU A 11 -5.70 21.50 -33.99
N SER A 12 -6.97 21.16 -33.77
CA SER A 12 -7.59 21.21 -32.44
C SER A 12 -6.89 20.18 -31.56
N GLY A 13 -6.13 20.69 -30.59
CA GLY A 13 -5.35 19.90 -29.65
C GLY A 13 -6.21 19.01 -28.77
N LEU A 14 -5.85 17.73 -28.71
CA LEU A 14 -6.22 16.86 -27.61
C LEU A 14 -5.27 17.18 -26.44
N ILE A 15 -5.51 18.30 -25.78
CA ILE A 15 -4.89 18.60 -24.49
C ILE A 15 -5.66 17.73 -23.49
N SER A 16 -5.22 16.49 -23.32
CA SER A 16 -5.63 15.73 -22.15
C SER A 16 -5.19 16.53 -20.92
N PRO A 17 -6.03 16.69 -19.89
CA PRO A 17 -5.51 17.16 -18.62
C PRO A 17 -4.45 16.14 -18.20
N VAL A 18 -3.20 16.59 -18.20
CA VAL A 18 -2.16 15.96 -17.39
C VAL A 18 -2.69 16.09 -15.97
N TYR A 19 -3.24 15.00 -15.43
CA TYR A 19 -3.34 14.84 -13.99
C TYR A 19 -1.90 14.99 -13.50
N SER A 20 -1.59 16.06 -12.76
CA SER A 20 -0.40 16.06 -11.94
C SER A 20 -0.62 14.93 -10.94
N GLN A 21 0.09 13.82 -11.13
CA GLN A 21 0.24 12.80 -10.10
C GLN A 21 1.17 13.41 -9.06
N ASP A 22 0.62 14.29 -8.24
CA ASP A 22 1.24 14.68 -7.01
C ASP A 22 0.93 13.52 -6.03
N ASP A 23 2.00 12.79 -5.69
CA ASP A 23 2.19 11.75 -4.66
C ASP A 23 1.98 10.26 -5.07
N ASP A 24 3.12 9.57 -5.25
CA ASP A 24 3.31 8.12 -5.51
C ASP A 24 2.95 7.21 -4.30
N GLU A 25 1.97 7.56 -3.46
CA GLU A 25 1.57 6.72 -2.30
C GLU A 25 0.38 5.81 -2.69
N ASP A 26 0.49 4.50 -2.44
CA ASP A 26 -0.60 3.56 -2.69
C ASP A 26 -1.82 3.92 -1.82
N PRO A 27 -3.03 4.09 -2.39
CA PRO A 27 -4.21 4.50 -1.64
C PRO A 27 -4.59 3.52 -0.52
N ASP A 28 -4.22 2.24 -0.62
CA ASP A 28 -4.48 1.26 0.43
C ASP A 28 -3.60 1.49 1.67
N MET A 29 -2.49 2.23 1.57
CA MET A 29 -1.70 2.61 2.74
C MET A 29 -2.49 3.52 3.68
N ALA A 30 -3.47 4.28 3.19
CA ALA A 30 -4.35 5.11 4.00
C ALA A 30 -5.26 4.31 4.96
N LEU A 31 -5.33 2.98 4.80
CA LEU A 31 -6.06 2.07 5.69
C LEU A 31 -5.31 1.77 7.00
N LEU A 32 -4.02 2.10 7.04
CA LEU A 32 -3.14 1.94 8.18
C LEU A 32 -3.00 3.29 8.91
N PRO A 33 -3.28 3.37 10.24
CA PRO A 33 -3.08 4.60 11.01
C PRO A 33 -1.65 5.14 10.90
N ILE A 34 -1.48 6.47 10.87
CA ILE A 34 -0.15 7.08 10.80
C ILE A 34 0.65 6.76 12.07
N GLY A 35 1.85 6.20 11.91
CA GLY A 35 2.74 5.81 13.01
C GLY A 35 4.05 5.20 12.51
N GLU A 36 5.03 5.10 13.42
CA GLU A 36 6.31 4.44 13.17
C GLU A 36 6.10 2.95 12.88
N GLY A 37 6.65 2.43 11.78
CA GLY A 37 6.41 1.05 11.32
C GLY A 37 5.27 0.90 10.29
N ARG A 38 4.56 1.98 9.94
CA ARG A 38 3.44 1.94 8.97
C ARG A 38 3.87 1.45 7.60
N GLU A 39 4.97 1.99 7.08
CA GLU A 39 5.44 1.66 5.72
C GLU A 39 5.98 0.23 5.68
N GLU A 40 6.75 -0.17 6.70
CA GLU A 40 7.27 -1.53 6.86
C GLU A 40 6.13 -2.55 6.88
N VAL A 41 5.09 -2.30 7.69
CA VAL A 41 3.89 -3.16 7.72
C VAL A 41 3.15 -3.14 6.39
N PHE A 42 3.01 -1.97 5.75
CA PHE A 42 2.33 -1.89 4.46
C PHE A 42 3.02 -2.76 3.42
N TYR A 43 4.32 -2.57 3.19
CA TYR A 43 5.04 -3.28 2.15
C TYR A 43 5.20 -4.77 2.46
N LEU A 44 5.49 -5.14 3.71
CA LEU A 44 5.62 -6.54 4.09
C LEU A 44 4.28 -7.28 3.97
N CYS A 45 3.22 -6.75 4.58
CA CYS A 45 1.95 -7.48 4.69
C CYS A 45 1.07 -7.35 3.45
N SER A 46 1.39 -6.47 2.50
CA SER A 46 0.72 -6.39 1.20
C SER A 46 1.38 -7.22 0.10
N ALA A 47 2.57 -7.80 0.35
CA ALA A 47 3.32 -8.54 -0.66
C ALA A 47 2.59 -9.78 -1.22
N CYS A 48 1.75 -10.43 -0.41
CA CYS A 48 1.07 -11.67 -0.78
C CYS A 48 -0.47 -11.55 -0.84
N HIS A 49 -1.06 -10.60 -0.12
CA HIS A 49 -2.50 -10.39 -0.03
C HIS A 49 -2.83 -8.94 0.31
N SER A 50 -4.09 -8.52 0.16
CA SER A 50 -4.48 -7.14 0.46
C SER A 50 -4.24 -6.76 1.93
N ILE A 51 -3.74 -5.53 2.16
CA ILE A 51 -3.60 -4.95 3.50
C ILE A 51 -4.94 -4.88 4.26
N LYS A 52 -6.07 -4.84 3.52
CA LYS A 52 -7.42 -4.89 4.09
C LYS A 52 -7.62 -6.14 4.97
N THR A 53 -7.09 -7.28 4.55
CA THR A 53 -7.18 -8.53 5.32
C THR A 53 -6.50 -8.39 6.68
N VAL A 54 -5.33 -7.71 6.72
CA VAL A 54 -4.54 -7.48 7.93
C VAL A 54 -5.30 -6.59 8.91
N VAL A 55 -5.82 -5.46 8.42
CA VAL A 55 -6.59 -4.50 9.24
C VAL A 55 -7.86 -5.11 9.84
N GLN A 56 -8.45 -6.10 9.15
CA GLN A 56 -9.65 -6.80 9.61
C GLN A 56 -9.39 -7.80 10.73
N GLN A 57 -8.17 -8.32 10.90
CA GLN A 57 -7.94 -9.43 11.84
C GLN A 57 -8.07 -9.02 13.31
N ARG A 58 -7.65 -7.79 13.67
CA ARG A 58 -7.73 -7.27 15.05
C ARG A 58 -7.23 -8.27 16.09
N LEU A 59 -6.04 -8.81 15.87
CA LEU A 59 -5.43 -9.81 16.75
C LEU A 59 -4.68 -9.14 17.91
N SER A 60 -4.46 -9.84 19.01
CA SER A 60 -3.53 -9.40 20.05
C SER A 60 -2.08 -9.46 19.55
N ARG A 61 -1.14 -8.78 20.22
CA ARG A 61 0.29 -8.86 19.89
C ARG A 61 0.79 -10.31 19.82
N ASP A 62 0.50 -11.11 20.84
CA ASP A 62 0.96 -12.52 20.91
C ASP A 62 0.36 -13.36 19.76
N THR A 63 -0.85 -13.02 19.34
CA THR A 63 -1.49 -13.70 18.21
C THR A 63 -0.92 -13.24 16.87
N TRP A 64 -0.52 -11.97 16.73
CA TRP A 64 0.24 -11.50 15.57
C TRP A 64 1.60 -12.17 15.49
N ASP A 65 2.30 -12.29 16.62
CA ASP A 65 3.59 -12.98 16.76
C ASP A 65 3.51 -14.40 16.20
N TYR A 66 2.55 -15.18 16.71
CA TYR A 66 2.24 -16.51 16.20
C TYR A 66 1.85 -16.53 14.71
N THR A 67 1.11 -15.51 14.26
CA THR A 67 0.65 -15.42 12.87
C THR A 67 1.83 -15.22 11.92
N LEU A 68 2.80 -14.38 12.27
CA LEU A 68 4.02 -14.19 11.48
C LEU A 68 4.81 -15.50 11.39
N ASP A 69 4.97 -16.22 12.51
CA ASP A 69 5.65 -17.52 12.52
C ASP A 69 4.95 -18.54 11.60
N TYR A 70 3.61 -18.56 11.64
CA TYR A 70 2.81 -19.41 10.77
C TYR A 70 2.95 -19.02 9.29
N MET A 71 2.99 -17.72 8.96
CA MET A 71 3.21 -17.25 7.59
C MET A 71 4.59 -17.63 7.06
N VAL A 72 5.63 -17.58 7.90
CA VAL A 72 6.97 -18.06 7.53
C VAL A 72 6.94 -19.56 7.27
N ALA A 73 6.44 -20.34 8.22
CA ALA A 73 6.52 -21.80 8.17
C ALA A 73 5.66 -22.42 7.05
N GLU A 74 4.45 -21.90 6.84
CA GLU A 74 3.43 -22.58 6.03
C GLU A 74 3.03 -21.82 4.75
N GLN A 75 3.30 -20.51 4.67
CA GLN A 75 2.84 -19.65 3.56
C GLN A 75 3.97 -19.06 2.73
N GLY A 76 5.23 -19.29 3.11
CA GLY A 76 6.40 -18.85 2.37
C GLY A 76 6.76 -17.38 2.56
N MET A 77 6.32 -16.76 3.66
CA MET A 77 6.86 -15.45 4.06
C MET A 77 8.36 -15.60 4.40
N PRO A 78 9.23 -14.70 3.92
CA PRO A 78 10.63 -14.69 4.35
C PRO A 78 10.75 -14.52 5.88
N GLU A 79 11.79 -15.12 6.46
CA GLU A 79 12.16 -14.83 7.84
C GLU A 79 12.54 -13.34 7.97
N LEU A 80 12.08 -12.71 9.05
CA LEU A 80 12.38 -11.33 9.39
C LEU A 80 13.54 -11.29 10.38
N GLU A 81 14.39 -10.28 10.25
CA GLU A 81 15.40 -9.99 11.27
C GLU A 81 14.73 -9.54 12.58
N GLU A 82 15.40 -9.73 13.71
CA GLU A 82 14.82 -9.50 15.05
C GLU A 82 14.28 -8.07 15.22
N GLU A 83 15.02 -7.06 14.75
CA GLU A 83 14.64 -5.65 14.84
C GLU A 83 13.42 -5.31 13.96
N GLU A 84 13.40 -5.81 12.72
CA GLU A 84 12.27 -5.63 11.80
C GLU A 84 11.01 -6.30 12.35
N ARG A 85 11.13 -7.53 12.87
CA ARG A 85 10.02 -8.27 13.49
C ARG A 85 9.45 -7.50 14.69
N ALA A 86 10.32 -6.94 15.53
CA ALA A 86 9.90 -6.12 16.66
C ALA A 86 9.11 -4.88 16.20
N GLN A 87 9.62 -4.15 15.20
CA GLN A 87 8.96 -2.96 14.65
C GLN A 87 7.58 -3.28 14.04
N ILE A 88 7.48 -4.36 13.26
CA ILE A 88 6.20 -4.84 12.68
C ILE A 88 5.20 -5.16 13.80
N LEU A 89 5.63 -5.91 14.82
CA LEU A 89 4.76 -6.28 15.94
C LEU A 89 4.33 -5.09 16.79
N ASP A 90 5.23 -4.12 17.01
CA ASP A 90 4.93 -2.89 17.74
C ASP A 90 3.86 -2.08 17.02
N TYR A 91 3.97 -1.93 15.70
CA TYR A 91 2.96 -1.26 14.90
C TYR A 91 1.62 -2.00 14.92
N LEU A 92 1.61 -3.31 14.63
CA LEU A 92 0.38 -4.12 14.61
C LEU A 92 -0.33 -4.11 15.98
N ALA A 93 0.44 -4.21 17.07
CA ALA A 93 -0.06 -4.14 18.44
C ALA A 93 -0.65 -2.76 18.78
N THR A 94 0.00 -1.70 18.34
CA THR A 94 -0.39 -0.32 18.68
C THR A 94 -1.60 0.16 17.89
N TYR A 95 -1.65 -0.16 16.59
CA TYR A 95 -2.59 0.47 15.67
C TYR A 95 -3.65 -0.47 15.07
N VAL A 96 -3.37 -1.78 15.03
CA VAL A 96 -4.18 -2.77 14.29
C VAL A 96 -4.78 -3.84 15.22
N SER A 97 -4.55 -3.74 16.52
CA SER A 97 -5.10 -4.65 17.54
C SER A 97 -6.40 -4.10 18.17
N PRO A 98 -7.16 -4.90 18.93
CA PRO A 98 -8.23 -4.39 19.79
C PRO A 98 -7.65 -3.38 20.79
N GLU A 99 -8.46 -2.44 21.28
CA GLU A 99 -7.98 -1.51 22.31
C GLU A 99 -7.43 -2.28 23.51
N ASN A 100 -6.21 -1.94 23.90
CA ASN A 100 -5.47 -2.55 25.00
C ASN A 100 -6.09 -2.20 26.37
#